data_AF-A0A919J5H2-F1
#
_entry.id   AF-A0A919J5H2-F1
#
_cell.length_a   1.000
_cell.length_b   1.000
_cell.length_c   1.000
_cell.angle_alpha   90.00
_cell.angle_beta   90.00
_cell.angle_gamma   90.00
#
_symmetry.space_group_name_H-M   'P 1'
#
loop_
_entity.id
_entity.type
_entity.pdbx_description
1 polymer ?
#
loop_
_entity_poly.entity_id
_entity_poly.type
_entity_poly.pdbx_seq_one_letter_code
_entity_poly.pdbx_strand_id
1 'polypeptide(L)'
;MRHGVGGGVVLMPARSAAPPRRGLWRGKLGFAAATAALGAAATLLLTGVYVRPPGDQGSCPRRTSVAAHAAGLELLVRAEPARPGGTLLHLCVDRPVREWSVRLDGAEPVAVQPVAGGQAIAAATLIAGRRTPVLVRVVPASGAPITFVTQLVAP
;
A
#
# COMPACT_ATOMS: atom_id res chain seq x y z
N MET A 1 67.92 23.68 -54.57
CA MET A 1 67.86 23.72 -53.10
C MET A 1 67.78 22.29 -52.58
N ARG A 2 68.75 21.86 -51.77
CA ARG A 2 68.77 20.56 -51.09
C ARG A 2 68.14 20.70 -49.71
N HIS A 3 67.24 19.78 -49.34
CA HIS A 3 66.95 19.22 -48.01
C HIS A 3 65.94 18.08 -48.30
N GLY A 4 65.97 16.86 -47.77
CA GLY A 4 66.72 16.27 -46.68
C GLY A 4 65.77 15.34 -45.91
N VAL A 5 66.03 14.02 -46.01
CA VAL A 5 65.92 13.00 -44.94
C VAL A 5 64.55 12.58 -44.35
N GLY A 6 64.35 11.25 -44.31
CA GLY A 6 63.61 10.52 -43.28
C GLY A 6 62.29 9.92 -43.78
N GLY A 7 62.08 8.61 -43.90
CA GLY A 7 62.60 7.50 -43.10
C GLY A 7 61.46 6.95 -42.24
N GLY A 8 61.07 5.68 -42.44
CA GLY A 8 60.22 4.95 -41.50
C GLY A 8 59.13 4.10 -42.13
N VAL A 9 59.49 2.91 -42.63
CA VAL A 9 58.54 1.81 -42.81
C VAL A 9 58.23 1.26 -41.42
N VAL A 10 56.99 1.39 -40.96
CA VAL A 10 56.53 0.77 -39.71
C VAL A 10 55.94 -0.59 -40.02
N LEU A 11 56.70 -1.63 -39.73
CA LEU A 11 56.21 -3.01 -39.55
C LEU A 11 55.48 -3.07 -38.21
N MET A 12 54.16 -3.33 -38.23
CA MET A 12 53.38 -3.67 -37.04
C MET A 12 53.11 -5.18 -37.01
N PRO A 13 53.35 -5.86 -35.88
CA PRO A 13 53.24 -7.31 -35.76
C PRO A 13 51.78 -7.77 -35.70
N ALA A 14 51.50 -8.89 -36.38
CA ALA A 14 50.23 -9.61 -36.28
C ALA A 14 50.00 -10.06 -34.82
N ARG A 15 49.07 -9.39 -34.12
CA ARG A 15 48.50 -9.90 -32.87
C ARG A 15 47.31 -10.80 -33.22
N SER A 16 47.54 -12.10 -33.12
CA SER A 16 46.49 -13.12 -33.11
C SER A 16 45.46 -12.80 -32.02
N ALA A 17 44.29 -12.29 -32.41
CA ALA A 17 43.15 -12.17 -31.53
C ALA A 17 42.52 -13.55 -31.36
N ALA A 18 42.82 -14.22 -30.25
CA ALA A 18 42.05 -15.38 -29.81
C ALA A 18 40.59 -14.96 -29.56
N PRO A 19 39.57 -15.72 -30.00
CA PRO A 19 38.18 -15.38 -29.76
C PRO A 19 37.84 -15.50 -28.26
N PRO A 20 37.01 -14.62 -27.69
CA PRO A 20 36.53 -14.81 -26.33
C PRO A 20 35.59 -16.02 -26.29
N ARG A 21 36.05 -17.14 -25.71
CA ARG A 21 35.19 -18.23 -25.26
C ARG A 21 34.31 -17.73 -24.12
N ARG A 22 33.15 -17.14 -24.43
CA ARG A 22 32.08 -16.92 -23.46
C ARG A 22 31.43 -18.27 -23.18
N GLY A 23 31.79 -18.85 -22.04
CA GLY A 23 31.31 -20.14 -21.57
C GLY A 23 29.79 -20.23 -21.53
N LEU A 24 29.26 -21.22 -22.23
CA LEU A 24 27.90 -21.74 -22.07
C LEU A 24 27.75 -22.36 -20.67
N TRP A 25 27.42 -21.55 -19.66
CA TRP A 25 27.09 -22.04 -18.31
C TRP A 25 25.77 -21.47 -17.76
N ARG A 26 24.95 -20.81 -18.60
CA ARG A 26 23.65 -20.24 -18.20
C ARG A 26 22.44 -21.16 -18.40
N GLY A 27 22.62 -22.33 -19.03
CA GLY A 27 21.48 -23.18 -19.43
C GLY A 27 20.88 -24.03 -18.31
N LYS A 28 21.71 -24.65 -17.45
CA LYS A 28 21.23 -25.67 -16.50
C LYS A 28 20.74 -25.10 -15.17
N LEU A 29 21.42 -24.10 -14.61
CA LEU A 29 21.06 -23.48 -13.33
C LEU A 29 19.80 -22.60 -13.43
N GLY A 30 19.60 -21.90 -14.55
CA GLY A 30 18.39 -21.11 -14.79
C GLY A 30 17.15 -21.99 -14.95
N PHE A 31 17.29 -23.15 -15.59
CA PHE A 31 16.21 -24.12 -15.74
C PHE A 31 15.80 -24.73 -14.40
N ALA A 32 16.78 -25.11 -13.57
CA ALA A 32 16.53 -25.66 -12.24
C ALA A 32 15.80 -24.68 -11.31
N ALA A 33 16.19 -23.40 -11.31
CA ALA A 33 15.51 -22.36 -10.54
C ALA A 33 14.08 -22.10 -11.03
N ALA A 34 13.87 -22.09 -12.35
CA ALA A 34 12.53 -21.94 -12.93
C ALA A 34 11.62 -23.12 -12.58
N THR A 35 12.12 -24.36 -12.65
CA THR A 35 11.34 -25.55 -12.25
C THR A 35 11.04 -25.58 -10.75
N ALA A 36 11.96 -25.12 -9.90
CA ALA A 36 11.71 -25.04 -8.46
C ALA A 36 10.63 -23.98 -8.12
N ALA A 37 10.65 -22.83 -8.81
CA ALA A 37 9.62 -21.80 -8.67
C ALA A 37 8.24 -22.28 -9.15
N LEU A 38 8.19 -22.98 -10.29
CA LEU A 38 6.97 -23.61 -10.81
C LEU A 38 6.45 -24.71 -9.87
N GLY A 39 7.35 -25.53 -9.33
CA GLY A 39 7.00 -26.55 -8.33
C GLY A 39 6.42 -25.94 -7.06
N ALA A 40 7.03 -24.88 -6.53
CA ALA A 40 6.51 -24.16 -5.37
C ALA A 40 5.16 -23.50 -5.66
N ALA A 41 4.97 -22.89 -6.84
CA ALA A 41 3.71 -22.28 -7.25
C ALA A 41 2.58 -23.32 -7.44
N ALA A 42 2.89 -24.45 -8.08
CA ALA A 42 1.94 -25.56 -8.24
C ALA A 42 1.59 -26.18 -6.89
N THR A 43 2.57 -26.31 -5.98
CA THR A 43 2.34 -26.78 -4.61
C THR A 43 1.45 -25.81 -3.86
N LEU A 44 1.66 -24.49 -3.95
CA LEU A 44 0.78 -23.48 -3.33
C LEU A 44 -0.65 -23.53 -3.88
N LEU A 45 -0.83 -23.80 -5.17
CA LEU A 45 -2.13 -23.98 -5.81
C LEU A 45 -2.83 -25.27 -5.36
N LEU A 46 -2.08 -26.37 -5.22
CA LEU A 46 -2.60 -27.70 -4.85
C LEU A 46 -2.83 -27.85 -3.34
N THR A 47 -1.98 -27.27 -2.49
CA THR A 47 -2.11 -27.33 -1.03
C THR A 47 -3.11 -26.31 -0.48
N GLY A 48 -3.68 -25.46 -1.33
CA GLY A 48 -4.78 -24.59 -0.96
C GLY A 48 -4.40 -23.56 0.08
N VAL A 49 -3.33 -22.78 -0.17
CA VAL A 49 -3.17 -21.51 0.54
C VAL A 49 -4.30 -20.61 0.08
N TYR A 50 -5.44 -20.74 0.75
CA TYR A 50 -6.60 -19.90 0.55
C TYR A 50 -6.20 -18.49 1.00
N VAL A 51 -5.78 -17.66 0.05
CA VAL A 51 -5.70 -16.21 0.27
C VAL A 51 -7.14 -15.77 0.47
N ARG A 52 -7.57 -15.77 1.75
CA ARG A 52 -8.92 -15.39 2.13
C ARG A 52 -9.22 -14.04 1.46
N PRO A 53 -10.25 -13.94 0.60
CA PRO A 53 -10.60 -12.69 -0.04
C PRO A 53 -10.70 -11.62 1.06
N PRO A 54 -10.22 -10.39 0.82
CA PRO A 54 -10.23 -9.34 1.83
C PRO A 54 -11.64 -9.00 2.38
N GLY A 55 -12.71 -9.55 1.79
CA GLY A 55 -14.11 -9.32 2.16
C GLY A 55 -14.60 -9.96 3.46
N ASP A 56 -13.87 -10.90 4.06
CA ASP A 56 -14.36 -11.66 5.23
C ASP A 56 -14.08 -10.99 6.60
N GLN A 57 -13.55 -9.77 6.65
CA GLN A 57 -13.08 -9.15 7.91
C GLN A 57 -14.00 -8.05 8.48
N GLY A 58 -15.22 -7.91 7.95
CA GLY A 58 -16.15 -6.85 8.36
C GLY A 58 -15.73 -5.45 7.88
N SER A 59 -16.54 -4.43 8.18
CA SER A 59 -16.39 -3.06 7.67
C SER A 59 -15.07 -2.38 8.07
N CYS A 60 -14.55 -2.66 9.28
CA CYS A 60 -13.29 -2.11 9.80
C CYS A 60 -12.32 -3.21 10.31
N PRO A 61 -11.55 -3.85 9.42
CA PRO A 61 -10.52 -4.80 9.83
C PRO A 61 -9.36 -4.08 10.54
N ARG A 62 -8.97 -4.53 11.74
CA ARG A 62 -7.87 -3.93 12.51
C ARG A 62 -6.58 -3.75 11.69
N ARG A 63 -6.24 -4.69 10.82
CA ARG A 63 -5.02 -4.64 9.98
C ARG A 63 -4.98 -3.47 8.98
N THR A 64 -6.14 -2.95 8.59
CA THR A 64 -6.29 -1.88 7.58
C THR A 64 -6.96 -0.64 8.15
N SER A 65 -7.15 -0.59 9.46
CA SER A 65 -7.78 0.50 10.18
C SER A 65 -6.77 1.19 11.07
N VAL A 66 -6.93 2.49 11.24
CA VAL A 66 -6.24 3.25 12.28
C VAL A 66 -7.12 3.24 13.52
N ALA A 67 -6.56 2.84 14.65
CA ALA A 67 -7.24 2.86 15.94
C ALA A 67 -7.07 4.20 16.65
N ALA A 68 -8.15 4.71 17.23
CA ALA A 68 -8.17 5.89 18.09
C ALA A 68 -8.84 5.53 19.41
N HIS A 69 -8.32 6.03 20.53
CA HIS A 69 -8.81 5.68 21.85
C HIS A 69 -9.28 6.92 22.61
N ALA A 70 -10.45 6.83 23.22
CA ALA A 70 -11.01 7.90 24.07
C ALA A 70 -12.03 7.31 25.05
N ALA A 71 -12.02 7.79 26.30
CA ALA A 71 -12.95 7.37 27.35
C ALA A 71 -13.08 5.83 27.51
N GLY A 72 -11.96 5.10 27.38
CA GLY A 72 -11.91 3.64 27.50
C GLY A 72 -12.50 2.88 26.30
N LEU A 73 -12.83 3.57 25.20
CA LEU A 73 -13.31 2.96 23.97
C LEU A 73 -12.28 3.06 22.85
N GLU A 74 -12.46 2.18 21.87
CA GLU A 74 -11.71 2.18 20.63
C GLU A 74 -12.62 2.53 19.46
N LEU A 75 -12.17 3.45 18.62
CA LEU A 75 -12.71 3.74 17.30
C LEU A 75 -11.74 3.22 16.25
N LEU A 76 -12.23 2.41 15.32
CA LEU A 76 -11.51 2.02 14.11
C LEU A 76 -11.94 2.90 12.94
N VAL A 77 -10.96 3.45 12.24
CA VAL A 77 -11.16 4.27 11.05
C VAL A 77 -10.41 3.64 9.88
N ARG A 78 -11.13 3.28 8.82
CA ARG A 78 -10.53 2.76 7.58
C ARG A 78 -10.85 3.69 6.42
N ALA A 79 -9.81 4.12 5.72
CA ALA A 79 -9.93 4.85 4.46
C ALA A 79 -10.04 3.88 3.29
N GLU A 80 -11.01 4.10 2.41
CA GLU A 80 -11.20 3.35 1.17
C GLU A 80 -11.32 4.34 -0.01
N PRO A 81 -10.59 4.14 -1.13
CA PRO A 81 -10.75 4.99 -2.31
C PRO A 81 -12.16 4.93 -2.86
N ALA A 82 -12.76 6.09 -3.15
CA ALA A 82 -14.02 6.21 -3.89
C ALA A 82 -13.79 6.87 -5.25
N ARG A 83 -14.53 6.42 -6.27
CA ARG A 83 -14.46 6.98 -7.61
C ARG A 83 -15.67 7.87 -7.89
N PRO A 84 -15.48 9.06 -8.53
CA PRO A 84 -14.20 9.67 -8.91
C PRO A 84 -13.58 10.52 -7.79
N GLY A 85 -12.34 10.22 -7.39
CA GLY A 85 -11.47 11.14 -6.64
C GLY A 85 -11.76 11.39 -5.16
N GLY A 86 -12.55 10.54 -4.50
CA GLY A 86 -12.90 10.68 -3.07
C GLY A 86 -12.31 9.59 -2.18
N THR A 87 -12.56 9.69 -0.89
CA THR A 87 -12.28 8.64 0.09
C THR A 87 -13.51 8.40 0.94
N LEU A 88 -13.91 7.14 1.10
CA LEU A 88 -14.88 6.74 2.10
C LEU A 88 -14.15 6.38 3.39
N LEU A 89 -14.60 6.95 4.50
CA LEU A 89 -14.14 6.59 5.83
C LEU A 89 -15.16 5.64 6.43
N HIS A 90 -14.75 4.40 6.67
CA HIS A 90 -15.51 3.46 7.48
C HIS A 90 -15.16 3.71 8.95
N LEU A 91 -16.17 3.96 9.76
CA LEU A 91 -16.07 4.28 11.18
C LEU A 91 -16.74 3.16 11.96
N CYS A 92 -16.02 2.56 12.90
CA CYS A 92 -16.55 1.47 13.73
C CYS A 92 -16.20 1.69 15.20
N VAL A 93 -17.21 1.70 16.06
CA VAL A 93 -17.08 1.62 17.52
C VAL A 93 -17.94 0.46 18.02
N ASP A 94 -17.46 -0.29 19.01
CA ASP A 94 -18.15 -1.47 19.54
C ASP A 94 -19.28 -1.11 20.52
N ARG A 95 -20.07 -0.09 20.19
CA ARG A 95 -21.26 0.35 20.96
C ARG A 95 -22.27 1.05 20.04
N PRO A 96 -23.57 1.00 20.35
CA PRO A 96 -24.58 1.77 19.62
C PRO A 96 -24.30 3.28 19.69
N VAL A 97 -24.40 3.96 18.54
CA VAL A 97 -24.21 5.41 18.39
C VAL A 97 -25.46 6.03 17.81
N ARG A 98 -25.94 7.11 18.44
CA ARG A 98 -27.13 7.85 17.98
C ARG A 98 -26.79 9.01 17.06
N GLU A 99 -25.59 9.57 17.17
CA GLU A 99 -25.13 10.71 16.37
C GLU A 99 -23.63 10.60 16.10
N TRP A 100 -23.25 10.93 14.87
CA TRP A 100 -21.87 10.98 14.40
C TRP A 100 -21.53 12.36 13.89
N SER A 101 -20.30 12.80 14.12
CA SER A 101 -19.72 13.97 13.47
C SER A 101 -18.26 13.72 13.18
N VAL A 102 -17.80 14.09 11.99
CA VAL A 102 -16.41 13.93 11.57
C VAL A 102 -15.92 15.26 11.03
N ARG A 103 -14.74 15.69 11.47
CA ARG A 103 -14.04 16.86 10.94
C ARG A 103 -12.64 16.46 10.48
N LEU A 104 -12.23 16.99 9.34
CA LEU A 104 -10.92 16.73 8.73
C LEU A 104 -10.09 18.03 8.79
N ASP A 105 -8.86 17.96 9.30
CA ASP A 105 -7.92 19.10 9.33
C ASP A 105 -8.51 20.40 9.92
N GLY A 106 -9.41 20.28 10.90
CA GLY A 106 -10.10 21.43 11.51
C GLY A 106 -11.20 22.07 10.64
N ALA A 107 -11.42 21.58 9.42
CA ALA A 107 -12.46 22.06 8.51
C ALA A 107 -13.88 21.77 9.01
N GLU A 108 -14.87 22.20 8.24
CA GLU A 108 -16.28 21.92 8.48
C GLU A 108 -16.59 20.42 8.57
N PRO A 109 -17.65 20.02 9.31
CA PRO A 109 -18.06 18.63 9.39
C PRO A 109 -18.35 18.03 8.00
N VAL A 110 -17.85 16.82 7.77
CA VAL A 110 -18.17 16.06 6.56
C VAL A 110 -19.48 15.28 6.73
N ALA A 111 -20.16 15.00 5.63
CA ALA A 111 -21.37 14.20 5.64
C ALA A 111 -21.08 12.78 6.17
N VAL A 112 -21.89 12.34 7.13
CA VAL A 112 -21.80 11.01 7.74
C VAL A 112 -23.14 10.30 7.61
N GLN A 113 -23.10 9.08 7.08
CA GLN A 113 -24.24 8.18 6.98
C GLN A 113 -24.10 7.06 8.02
N PRO A 114 -24.96 7.04 9.06
CA PRO A 114 -25.06 5.88 9.95
C PRO A 114 -25.48 4.63 9.17
N VAL A 115 -24.89 3.50 9.50
CA VAL A 115 -25.25 2.19 8.91
C VAL A 115 -26.05 1.39 9.93
N ALA A 116 -25.39 0.84 10.97
CA ALA A 116 -26.01 0.12 12.07
C ALA A 116 -25.02 -0.11 13.21
N GLY A 117 -25.51 -0.31 14.45
CA GLY A 117 -24.75 -0.96 15.53
C GLY A 117 -23.39 -0.34 15.89
N GLY A 118 -23.22 0.97 15.73
CA GLY A 118 -21.93 1.64 15.97
C GLY A 118 -21.06 1.80 14.72
N GLN A 119 -21.63 1.60 13.52
CA GLN A 119 -20.96 1.80 12.25
C GLN A 119 -21.52 3.00 11.48
N ALA A 120 -20.63 3.72 10.80
CA ALA A 120 -20.99 4.81 9.91
C ALA A 120 -19.98 4.93 8.75
N ILE A 121 -20.41 5.59 7.67
CA ILE A 121 -19.58 5.92 6.52
C ILE A 121 -19.53 7.45 6.39
N ALA A 122 -18.35 8.02 6.20
CA ALA A 122 -18.20 9.44 5.88
C ALA A 122 -17.54 9.64 4.52
N ALA A 123 -18.00 10.63 3.76
CA ALA A 123 -17.37 11.04 2.50
C ALA A 123 -16.30 12.09 2.79
N ALA A 124 -15.05 11.80 2.44
CA ALA A 124 -13.89 12.62 2.74
C ALA A 124 -13.06 12.90 1.48
N THR A 125 -12.41 14.05 1.46
CA THR A 125 -11.36 14.36 0.49
C THR A 125 -10.03 14.36 1.22
N LEU A 126 -9.23 13.32 0.99
CA LEU A 126 -7.88 13.20 1.53
C LEU A 126 -6.85 13.44 0.41
N ILE A 127 -5.75 14.12 0.75
CA ILE A 127 -4.64 14.33 -0.18
C ILE A 127 -3.71 13.13 -0.06
N ALA A 128 -3.44 12.45 -1.18
CA ALA A 128 -2.55 11.29 -1.23
C ALA A 128 -1.18 11.58 -0.61
N GLY A 129 -0.71 10.68 0.26
CA GLY A 129 0.56 10.81 0.96
C GLY A 129 0.61 11.87 2.07
N ARG A 130 -0.43 12.70 2.25
CA ARG A 130 -0.51 13.67 3.35
C ARG A 130 -1.16 13.03 4.58
N ARG A 131 -0.60 13.28 5.76
CA ARG A 131 -1.26 13.00 7.04
C ARG A 131 -2.34 14.06 7.28
N THR A 132 -3.58 13.60 7.37
CA THR A 132 -4.75 14.45 7.66
C THR A 132 -5.23 14.15 9.07
N PRO A 133 -5.27 15.15 9.98
CA PRO A 133 -5.92 15.01 11.27
C PRO A 133 -7.41 14.73 11.08
N VAL A 134 -7.94 13.77 11.84
CA VAL A 134 -9.35 13.42 11.83
C VAL A 134 -9.86 13.48 13.26
N LEU A 135 -10.91 14.27 13.46
CA LEU A 135 -11.63 14.36 14.72
C LEU A 135 -13.00 13.71 14.51
N VAL A 136 -13.28 12.67 15.27
CA VAL A 136 -14.56 11.95 15.23
C VAL A 136 -15.24 12.13 16.57
N ARG A 137 -16.38 12.82 16.57
CA ARG A 137 -17.25 12.92 17.73
C ARG A 137 -18.38 11.92 17.55
N VAL A 138 -18.55 11.06 18.55
CA VAL A 138 -19.67 10.13 18.63
C VAL A 138 -20.53 10.51 19.82
N VAL A 139 -21.83 10.37 19.65
CA VAL A 139 -22.76 10.41 20.76
C VAL A 139 -23.32 9.00 20.92
N PRO A 140 -22.93 8.25 21.96
CA PRO A 140 -23.41 6.88 22.16
C PRO A 140 -24.92 6.86 22.40
N ALA A 141 -25.60 5.73 22.24
CA ALA A 141 -27.03 5.64 22.58
C ALA A 141 -27.31 5.99 24.05
N SER A 142 -26.36 5.65 24.94
CA SER A 142 -26.37 6.01 26.35
C SER A 142 -25.03 6.62 26.77
N GLY A 143 -25.07 7.71 27.55
CA GLY A 143 -23.89 8.37 28.11
C GLY A 143 -23.50 9.67 27.40
N ALA A 144 -22.36 10.21 27.81
CA ALA A 144 -21.82 11.48 27.33
C ALA A 144 -21.21 11.35 25.91
N PRO A 145 -21.16 12.46 25.14
CA PRO A 145 -20.41 12.52 23.89
C PRO A 145 -18.92 12.20 24.10
N ILE A 146 -18.32 11.53 23.12
CA ILE A 146 -16.91 11.13 23.14
C ILE A 146 -16.26 11.64 21.86
N THR A 147 -15.06 12.21 22.00
CA THR A 147 -14.28 12.71 20.86
C THR A 147 -13.00 11.89 20.73
N PHE A 148 -12.81 11.31 19.55
CA PHE A 148 -11.60 10.62 19.15
C PHE A 148 -10.79 11.53 18.23
N VAL A 149 -9.46 11.46 18.36
CA VAL A 149 -8.53 12.17 17.49
C VAL A 149 -7.56 11.15 16.91
N THR A 150 -7.36 11.19 15.59
CA THR A 150 -6.43 10.32 14.88
C THR A 150 -5.85 11.02 13.65
N GLN A 151 -4.95 10.33 12.95
CA GLN A 151 -4.39 10.79 11.68
C GLN A 151 -4.59 9.70 10.62
N LEU A 152 -5.07 10.10 9.45
CA LEU A 152 -5.18 9.24 8.28
C LEU A 152 -4.18 9.65 7.22
N VAL A 153 -3.72 8.69 6.43
CA VAL A 153 -3.00 8.92 5.18
C VAL A 153 -3.85 8.30 4.09
N ALA A 154 -4.14 9.08 3.04
CA ALA A 154 -4.86 8.52 1.91
C ALA A 154 -4.02 7.40 1.27
N PRO A 155 -4.64 6.26 0.91
CA PRO A 155 -3.98 5.21 0.15
C PRO A 155 -3.48 5.68 -1.22
#